data_AF-A5DT14-F1
#
_entry.id   AF-A5DT14-F1
#
_cell.length_a   1.000
_cell.length_b   1.000
_cell.length_c   1.000
_cell.angle_alpha   90.00
_cell.angle_beta   90.00
_cell.angle_gamma   90.00
#
_symmetry.space_group_name_H-M   'P 1'
#
loop_
_entity.id
_entity.type
_entity.pdbx_description
1 polymer ?
#
loop_
_entity_poly.entity_id
_entity_poly.type
_entity_poly.pdbx_seq_one_letter_code
_entity_poly.pdbx_strand_id
1 'polypeptide(L)'
;MSAEETKPTSVEESSVPKPPTSNVFSMFGAKKEKKEEPTTTTTTTTTTPDDKKDEESSSKKDDKDDDDKADEEEVDVEFTPVIQLDKKVDVKTNEEDEEVVYKVRAKLFRFHADLKEWKERGTGDVKFLKHKETGKTRIVMRRDKTLKICANHLISPDYELKPNIGSDRSWVYNVTADVSEGEPEAQTLAIRFGNKENADLFKEHFDEAKKSNGSSTAAKSD
;
A
#
# COMPACT_ATOMS: atom_id res chain seq x y z
N MET A 1 -64.76 -45.66 19.10
CA MET A 1 -63.34 -46.05 19.13
C MET A 1 -62.52 -44.80 18.96
N SER A 2 -61.59 -44.61 19.90
CA SER A 2 -60.51 -43.63 20.09
C SER A 2 -60.46 -42.34 19.27
N ALA A 3 -60.34 -41.25 20.03
CA ALA A 3 -59.76 -39.98 19.64
C ALA A 3 -58.27 -40.14 19.30
N GLU A 4 -57.78 -39.29 18.39
CA GLU A 4 -56.37 -38.90 18.38
C GLU A 4 -56.26 -37.42 18.00
N GLU A 5 -56.10 -36.58 19.02
CA GLU A 5 -55.59 -35.22 18.93
C GLU A 5 -54.12 -35.26 18.50
N THR A 6 -53.74 -34.48 17.48
CA THR A 6 -52.34 -34.17 17.21
C THR A 6 -52.01 -32.77 17.71
N LYS A 7 -51.20 -32.76 18.77
CA LYS A 7 -50.61 -31.62 19.48
C LYS A 7 -49.58 -30.87 18.59
N PRO A 8 -49.39 -29.55 18.74
CA PRO A 8 -48.40 -28.79 17.98
C PRO A 8 -46.99 -28.99 18.57
N THR A 9 -46.01 -29.22 17.70
CA THR A 9 -44.58 -29.26 18.04
C THR A 9 -43.98 -27.87 17.88
N SER A 10 -43.49 -27.32 18.99
CA SER A 10 -42.60 -26.17 19.08
C SER A 10 -41.25 -26.48 18.43
N VAL A 11 -40.74 -25.58 17.59
CA VAL A 11 -39.35 -25.63 17.14
C VAL A 11 -38.62 -24.40 17.67
N GLU A 12 -37.52 -24.70 18.36
CA GLU A 12 -36.62 -23.80 19.07
C GLU A 12 -36.02 -22.70 18.21
N GLU A 13 -35.91 -21.55 18.86
CA GLU A 13 -35.14 -20.37 18.50
C GLU A 13 -33.64 -20.71 18.53
N SER A 14 -32.99 -20.78 17.37
CA SER A 14 -31.53 -21.01 17.30
C SER A 14 -30.77 -19.68 17.38
N SER A 15 -29.91 -19.59 18.39
CA SER A 15 -29.12 -18.43 18.76
C SER A 15 -28.02 -18.08 17.75
N VAL A 16 -28.00 -16.84 17.29
CA VAL A 16 -26.93 -16.24 16.46
C VAL A 16 -25.62 -16.13 17.27
N PRO A 17 -24.46 -16.63 16.79
CA PRO A 17 -23.19 -16.41 17.48
C PRO A 17 -22.65 -15.00 17.14
N LYS A 18 -22.24 -14.26 18.19
CA LYS A 18 -21.59 -12.94 18.08
C LYS A 18 -20.21 -13.06 17.42
N PRO A 19 -19.76 -12.04 16.65
CA PRO A 19 -18.45 -12.05 16.02
C PRO A 19 -17.32 -11.96 17.07
N PRO A 20 -16.19 -12.66 16.88
CA PRO A 20 -15.07 -12.60 17.80
C PRO A 20 -14.34 -11.26 17.68
N THR A 21 -14.28 -10.51 18.78
CA THR A 21 -13.38 -9.38 18.97
C THR A 21 -11.97 -9.92 19.15
N SER A 22 -11.18 -10.00 18.07
CA SER A 22 -9.76 -10.32 18.16
C SER A 22 -8.91 -9.07 17.91
N ASN A 23 -8.37 -8.56 19.01
CA ASN A 23 -7.27 -7.60 19.04
C ASN A 23 -6.01 -8.29 18.50
N VAL A 24 -5.64 -8.01 17.26
CA VAL A 24 -4.35 -8.45 16.67
C VAL A 24 -3.46 -7.28 16.22
N PHE A 25 -3.74 -6.05 16.66
CA PHE A 25 -2.98 -4.85 16.27
C PHE A 25 -2.07 -4.27 17.37
N SER A 26 -1.63 -5.06 18.35
CA SER A 26 -0.78 -4.60 19.47
C SER A 26 0.68 -5.07 19.41
N MET A 27 1.30 -5.21 18.23
CA MET A 27 2.74 -5.52 18.11
C MET A 27 3.53 -4.52 17.25
N PHE A 28 3.37 -3.22 17.50
CA PHE A 28 4.38 -2.24 17.04
C PHE A 28 4.39 -1.01 17.95
N GLY A 29 5.12 -1.10 19.06
CA GLY A 29 5.25 0.02 20.00
C GLY A 29 5.81 -0.33 21.37
N ALA A 30 6.85 -1.15 21.46
CA ALA A 30 7.58 -1.35 22.71
C ALA A 30 8.60 -0.22 22.89
N LYS A 31 8.20 0.77 23.70
CA LYS A 31 9.08 1.74 24.35
C LYS A 31 10.02 0.95 25.28
N LYS A 32 11.31 0.89 24.96
CA LYS A 32 12.34 0.33 25.84
C LYS A 32 12.72 1.38 26.88
N GLU A 33 12.27 1.18 28.12
CA GLU A 33 12.92 1.76 29.31
C GLU A 33 14.01 0.80 29.80
N LYS A 34 15.13 1.40 30.21
CA LYS A 34 16.40 0.76 30.56
C LYS A 34 16.52 0.73 32.09
N LYS A 35 16.97 -0.38 32.67
CA LYS A 35 17.49 -0.44 34.04
C LYS A 35 18.92 -1.00 33.99
N GLU A 36 19.81 -0.34 34.73
CA GLU A 36 21.27 -0.38 34.68
C GLU A 36 21.89 -1.50 35.53
N GLU A 37 23.12 -1.88 35.18
CA GLU A 37 24.26 -2.12 36.09
C GLU A 37 25.58 -1.72 35.38
N PRO A 38 26.69 -1.45 36.11
CA PRO A 38 27.40 -0.17 35.98
C PRO A 38 28.84 -0.21 35.42
N THR A 39 29.29 1.01 35.03
CA THR A 39 30.66 1.58 35.07
C THR A 39 31.73 0.95 34.15
N THR A 40 32.56 1.69 33.39
CA THR A 40 33.30 2.92 33.75
C THR A 40 33.84 3.60 32.47
N THR A 41 33.57 4.91 32.31
CA THR A 41 34.47 6.02 31.88
C THR A 41 35.36 5.80 30.63
N THR A 42 35.34 6.61 29.57
CA THR A 42 35.75 8.03 29.60
C THR A 42 35.37 8.75 28.29
N THR A 43 34.75 9.91 28.49
CA THR A 43 34.64 11.17 27.73
C THR A 43 35.48 11.37 26.45
N THR A 44 34.80 11.71 25.35
CA THR A 44 35.35 12.40 24.17
C THR A 44 34.79 13.83 24.14
N THR A 45 35.65 14.84 24.10
CA THR A 45 35.27 16.23 23.80
C THR A 45 36.20 16.77 22.71
N THR A 46 35.59 17.26 21.64
CA THR A 46 36.24 17.92 20.50
C THR A 46 36.54 19.39 20.82
N THR A 47 37.78 19.83 20.62
CA THR A 47 38.17 21.24 20.41
C THR A 47 39.53 21.33 19.71
N THR A 48 39.61 22.11 18.63
CA THR A 48 40.81 22.76 18.07
C THR A 48 40.72 24.28 18.35
N PRO A 49 41.74 25.15 18.14
CA PRO A 49 43.17 24.96 17.79
C PRO A 49 44.15 25.77 18.70
N ASP A 50 45.43 25.76 18.32
CA ASP A 50 46.50 26.77 18.53
C ASP A 50 47.70 26.48 19.47
N ASP A 51 48.86 26.79 18.86
CA ASP A 51 50.21 27.07 19.36
C ASP A 51 50.99 26.02 20.16
N LYS A 52 52.00 25.42 19.49
CA LYS A 52 53.38 25.35 20.01
C LYS A 52 54.41 25.06 18.92
N LYS A 53 55.51 25.79 19.03
CA LYS A 53 56.66 25.87 18.15
C LYS A 53 57.85 25.12 18.78
N ASP A 54 58.74 24.69 17.88
CA ASP A 54 60.18 24.39 18.01
C ASP A 54 60.66 22.93 18.27
N GLU A 55 61.34 22.42 17.21
CA GLU A 55 62.59 21.62 17.14
C GLU A 55 62.63 20.20 17.76
N GLU A 56 63.26 19.15 17.23
CA GLU A 56 64.25 18.94 16.16
C GLU A 56 64.28 17.42 15.81
N SER A 57 64.91 17.09 14.68
CA SER A 57 65.64 15.83 14.38
C SER A 57 65.11 14.93 13.25
N SER A 58 66.11 14.56 12.45
CA SER A 58 66.14 13.92 11.14
C SER A 58 65.68 12.47 11.09
N SER A 59 65.05 12.07 9.98
CA SER A 59 65.69 11.27 8.91
C SER A 59 64.64 10.61 8.00
N LYS A 60 64.86 10.73 6.68
CA LYS A 60 64.12 10.00 5.64
C LYS A 60 64.52 8.52 5.67
N LYS A 61 63.55 7.62 5.51
CA LYS A 61 63.72 6.37 4.77
C LYS A 61 62.35 5.92 4.25
N ASP A 62 62.29 5.83 2.92
CA ASP A 62 61.27 5.15 2.15
C ASP A 62 61.14 3.70 2.61
N ASP A 63 59.92 3.25 2.88
CA ASP A 63 59.57 1.83 2.75
C ASP A 63 58.28 1.76 1.93
N LYS A 64 58.43 1.16 0.74
CA LYS A 64 57.33 0.78 -0.13
C LYS A 64 56.71 -0.46 0.49
N ASP A 65 55.55 -0.31 1.12
CA ASP A 65 54.73 -1.48 1.43
C ASP A 65 53.99 -1.93 0.16
N ASP A 66 54.20 -3.21 -0.09
CA ASP A 66 53.88 -3.97 -1.29
C ASP A 66 52.37 -4.06 -1.50
N ASP A 67 52.01 -3.93 -2.78
CA ASP A 67 50.67 -3.92 -3.32
C ASP A 67 50.20 -5.37 -3.47
N ASP A 68 49.53 -5.90 -2.45
CA ASP A 68 48.81 -7.18 -2.57
C ASP A 68 47.30 -6.92 -2.43
N LYS A 69 46.78 -6.07 -3.32
CA LYS A 69 45.38 -6.18 -3.75
C LYS A 69 45.30 -7.43 -4.63
N ALA A 70 44.78 -8.51 -4.07
CA ALA A 70 44.23 -9.58 -4.88
C ALA A 70 43.20 -8.96 -5.83
N ASP A 71 43.55 -8.87 -7.12
CA ASP A 71 42.61 -8.51 -8.17
C ASP A 71 41.51 -9.57 -8.14
N GLU A 72 40.36 -9.21 -7.55
CA GLU A 72 39.12 -9.96 -7.71
C GLU A 72 38.76 -9.87 -9.19
N GLU A 73 39.27 -10.81 -10.00
CA GLU A 73 38.90 -10.95 -11.40
C GLU A 73 37.39 -11.18 -11.47
N GLU A 74 36.63 -10.12 -11.75
CA GLU A 74 35.22 -10.23 -12.06
C GLU A 74 35.09 -11.06 -13.34
N VAL A 75 34.51 -12.26 -13.20
CA VAL A 75 34.24 -13.14 -14.34
C VAL A 75 33.16 -12.46 -15.19
N ASP A 76 33.57 -11.85 -16.30
CA ASP A 76 32.67 -11.26 -17.29
C ASP A 76 32.00 -12.37 -18.10
N VAL A 77 30.76 -12.71 -17.72
CA VAL A 77 29.97 -13.74 -18.40
C VAL A 77 29.08 -13.08 -19.47
N GLU A 78 29.47 -13.23 -20.72
CA GLU A 78 28.69 -12.79 -21.89
C GLU A 78 27.53 -13.76 -22.18
N PHE A 79 26.30 -13.25 -22.32
CA PHE A 79 25.13 -14.04 -22.68
C PHE A 79 24.58 -13.64 -24.05
N THR A 80 24.42 -14.62 -24.95
CA THR A 80 23.72 -14.40 -26.23
C THR A 80 22.20 -14.40 -26.01
N PRO A 81 21.47 -13.36 -26.43
CA PRO A 81 20.02 -13.30 -26.24
C PRO A 81 19.29 -14.32 -27.12
N VAL A 82 18.44 -15.14 -26.48
CA VAL A 82 17.62 -16.16 -27.17
C VAL A 82 16.52 -15.55 -28.04
N ILE A 83 16.04 -14.35 -27.68
CA ILE A 83 14.98 -13.64 -28.38
C ILE A 83 15.42 -12.19 -28.57
N GLN A 84 15.38 -11.70 -29.80
CA GLN A 84 15.67 -10.31 -30.13
C GLN A 84 14.34 -9.53 -30.24
N LEU A 85 14.19 -8.49 -29.42
CA LEU A 85 13.01 -7.61 -29.40
C LEU A 85 13.29 -6.34 -30.20
N ASP A 86 13.46 -6.48 -31.51
CA ASP A 86 13.98 -5.42 -32.40
C ASP A 86 13.03 -4.24 -32.56
N LYS A 87 11.73 -4.47 -32.34
CA LYS A 87 10.69 -3.47 -32.51
C LYS A 87 10.29 -2.94 -31.15
N LYS A 88 10.56 -1.65 -30.93
CA LYS A 88 9.97 -0.90 -29.82
C LYS A 88 8.45 -0.94 -29.97
N VAL A 89 7.78 -1.59 -29.04
CA VAL A 89 6.32 -1.62 -28.98
C VAL A 89 5.83 -0.28 -28.43
N ASP A 90 4.87 0.34 -29.11
CA ASP A 90 4.18 1.50 -28.57
C ASP A 90 3.26 1.06 -27.43
N VAL A 91 3.51 1.59 -26.24
CA VAL A 91 2.80 1.19 -25.02
C VAL A 91 1.73 2.23 -24.72
N LYS A 92 0.46 1.83 -24.87
CA LYS A 92 -0.69 2.63 -24.44
C LYS A 92 -1.09 2.27 -23.01
N THR A 93 -1.41 3.29 -22.22
CA THR A 93 -1.86 3.12 -20.84
C THR A 93 -3.34 2.80 -20.73
N ASN A 94 -4.12 3.16 -21.76
CA ASN A 94 -5.58 3.17 -21.77
C ASN A 94 -6.16 4.11 -20.71
N GLU A 95 -5.45 5.22 -20.46
CA GLU A 95 -5.84 6.35 -19.60
C GLU A 95 -5.93 7.67 -20.42
N GLU A 96 -5.71 7.62 -21.75
CA GLU A 96 -5.54 8.79 -22.61
C GLU A 96 -6.84 9.60 -22.81
N ASP A 97 -7.99 8.93 -22.71
CA ASP A 97 -9.33 9.53 -22.83
C ASP A 97 -9.92 9.96 -21.48
N GLU A 98 -9.09 10.01 -20.44
CA GLU A 98 -9.50 10.35 -19.08
C GLU A 98 -8.71 11.53 -18.53
N GLU A 99 -9.34 12.25 -17.61
CA GLU A 99 -8.74 13.34 -16.86
C GLU A 99 -8.43 12.87 -15.43
N VAL A 100 -7.23 13.19 -14.94
CA VAL A 100 -6.85 12.93 -13.55
C VAL A 100 -7.48 14.02 -12.67
N VAL A 101 -8.59 13.70 -12.02
CA VAL A 101 -9.29 14.66 -11.13
C VAL A 101 -8.71 14.68 -9.71
N TYR A 102 -8.09 13.58 -9.29
CA TYR A 102 -7.45 13.47 -7.99
C TYR A 102 -6.30 12.47 -8.05
N LYS A 103 -5.21 12.75 -7.31
CA LYS A 103 -4.03 11.89 -7.22
C LYS A 103 -3.41 11.99 -5.83
N VAL A 104 -3.18 10.85 -5.17
CA VAL A 104 -2.52 10.81 -3.87
C VAL A 104 -1.71 9.52 -3.69
N ARG A 105 -0.66 9.59 -2.86
CA ARG A 105 0.13 8.42 -2.47
C ARG A 105 -0.63 7.57 -1.46
N ALA A 106 -0.71 6.27 -1.69
CA ALA A 106 -1.41 5.35 -0.78
C ALA A 106 -0.77 3.94 -0.74
N LYS A 107 -1.20 3.17 0.27
CA LYS A 107 -0.99 1.72 0.35
C LYS A 107 -2.36 1.04 0.38
N LEU A 108 -2.56 0.08 -0.52
CA LEU A 108 -3.79 -0.69 -0.69
C LEU A 108 -3.61 -2.11 -0.16
N PHE A 109 -4.64 -2.59 0.52
CA PHE A 109 -4.75 -3.95 1.06
C PHE A 109 -6.03 -4.59 0.55
N ARG A 110 -6.01 -5.92 0.42
CA ARG A 110 -7.20 -6.75 0.22
C ARG A 110 -7.42 -7.64 1.43
N PHE A 111 -8.68 -7.86 1.78
CA PHE A 111 -9.04 -8.81 2.82
C PHE A 111 -9.06 -10.24 2.24
N HIS A 112 -8.34 -11.16 2.88
CA HIS A 112 -8.34 -12.56 2.51
C HIS A 112 -9.35 -13.31 3.38
N ALA A 113 -10.52 -13.64 2.82
CA ALA A 113 -11.65 -14.17 3.58
C ALA A 113 -11.33 -15.46 4.36
N ASP A 114 -10.64 -16.41 3.72
CA ASP A 114 -10.36 -17.72 4.35
C ASP A 114 -9.43 -17.62 5.55
N LEU A 115 -8.42 -16.76 5.45
CA LEU A 115 -7.39 -16.55 6.49
C LEU A 115 -7.78 -15.43 7.47
N LYS A 116 -8.86 -14.69 7.17
CA LYS A 116 -9.36 -13.55 7.94
C LYS A 116 -8.29 -12.49 8.22
N GLU A 117 -7.45 -12.21 7.23
CA GLU A 117 -6.33 -11.29 7.36
C GLU A 117 -6.26 -10.27 6.22
N TRP A 118 -5.58 -9.16 6.46
CA TRP A 118 -5.28 -8.15 5.45
C TRP A 118 -3.96 -8.48 4.75
N LYS A 119 -3.98 -8.60 3.42
CA LYS A 119 -2.77 -8.75 2.60
C LYS A 119 -2.50 -7.46 1.85
N GLU A 120 -1.23 -7.03 1.83
CA GLU A 120 -0.82 -5.90 1.00
C GLU A 120 -1.07 -6.24 -0.47
N ARG A 121 -1.80 -5.35 -1.16
CA ARG A 121 -2.11 -5.49 -2.58
C ARG A 121 -1.18 -4.63 -3.42
N GLY A 122 -0.83 -3.43 -2.96
CA GLY A 122 0.13 -2.55 -3.63
C GLY A 122 0.38 -1.23 -2.91
N THR A 123 1.54 -0.63 -3.18
CA THR A 123 1.91 0.72 -2.75
C THR A 123 2.21 1.55 -4.00
N GLY A 124 1.67 2.77 -4.07
CA GLY A 124 1.79 3.62 -5.26
C GLY A 124 0.84 4.81 -5.24
N ASP A 125 0.71 5.46 -6.39
CA ASP A 125 -0.22 6.58 -6.55
C ASP A 125 -1.60 6.02 -6.94
N VAL A 126 -2.61 6.37 -6.15
CA VAL A 126 -4.02 6.17 -6.52
C VAL A 126 -4.49 7.41 -7.29
N LYS A 127 -5.12 7.18 -8.43
CA LYS A 127 -5.70 8.23 -9.28
C LYS A 127 -7.21 8.02 -9.40
N PHE A 128 -7.94 9.13 -9.42
CA PHE A 128 -9.32 9.15 -9.89
C PHE A 128 -9.29 9.67 -11.32
N LEU A 129 -9.79 8.85 -12.24
CA LEU A 129 -9.77 9.11 -13.67
C LEU A 129 -11.21 9.28 -14.14
N LYS A 130 -11.52 10.48 -14.65
CA LYS A 130 -12.84 10.81 -15.20
C LYS A 130 -12.79 10.73 -16.71
N HIS A 131 -13.60 9.85 -17.29
CA HIS A 131 -13.68 9.70 -18.75
C HIS A 131 -14.28 10.95 -19.40
N LYS A 132 -13.61 11.46 -20.44
CA LYS A 132 -13.95 12.74 -21.09
C LYS A 132 -15.35 12.73 -21.72
N GLU A 133 -15.76 11.59 -22.29
CA GLU A 133 -17.05 11.50 -22.99
C GLU A 133 -18.22 11.06 -22.11
N THR A 134 -17.98 10.10 -21.21
CA THR A 134 -19.05 9.49 -20.39
C THR A 134 -19.20 10.19 -19.04
N GLY A 135 -18.19 10.97 -18.64
CA GLY A 135 -18.12 11.62 -17.33
C GLY A 135 -17.98 10.66 -16.15
N LYS A 136 -17.84 9.35 -16.40
CA LYS A 136 -17.71 8.34 -15.35
C LYS A 136 -16.31 8.38 -14.75
N THR A 137 -16.24 8.32 -13.42
CA THR A 137 -14.98 8.33 -12.67
C THR A 137 -14.65 6.93 -12.15
N ARG A 138 -13.43 6.45 -12.44
CA ARG A 138 -12.87 5.21 -11.90
C ARG A 138 -11.63 5.46 -11.04
N ILE A 139 -11.31 4.50 -10.19
CA ILE A 139 -10.04 4.44 -9.47
C ILE A 139 -9.08 3.58 -10.27
N VAL A 140 -7.87 4.10 -10.49
CA VAL A 140 -6.73 3.32 -10.99
C VAL A 140 -5.55 3.52 -10.05
N MET A 141 -4.95 2.43 -9.60
CA MET A 141 -3.73 2.46 -8.78
C MET A 141 -2.70 1.49 -9.35
N ARG A 142 -1.45 1.96 -9.47
CA ARG A 142 -0.33 1.18 -9.98
C ARG A 142 0.75 1.03 -8.91
N ARG A 143 1.36 -0.14 -8.83
CA ARG A 143 2.48 -0.42 -7.92
C ARG A 143 3.72 0.34 -8.36
N ASP A 144 4.49 0.82 -7.39
CA ASP A 144 5.81 1.39 -7.66
C ASP A 144 6.70 0.41 -8.43
N LYS A 145 7.57 0.98 -9.27
CA LYS A 145 8.61 0.29 -10.07
C LYS A 145 8.07 -0.65 -11.14
N THR A 146 7.19 -1.58 -10.78
CA THR A 146 6.60 -2.56 -11.69
C THR A 146 5.47 -1.99 -12.55
N LEU A 147 4.84 -0.89 -12.11
CA LEU A 147 3.72 -0.23 -12.78
C LEU A 147 2.48 -1.13 -13.00
N LYS A 148 2.47 -2.33 -12.40
CA LYS A 148 1.33 -3.25 -12.42
C LYS A 148 0.15 -2.63 -11.69
N ILE A 149 -1.02 -2.74 -12.30
CA ILE A 149 -2.28 -2.28 -11.71
C ILE A 149 -2.58 -3.11 -10.44
N CYS A 150 -3.01 -2.45 -9.38
CA CYS A 150 -3.45 -3.08 -8.12
C CYS A 150 -4.85 -2.63 -7.67
N ALA A 151 -5.45 -1.66 -8.36
CA ALA A 151 -6.89 -1.37 -8.31
C ALA A 151 -7.32 -0.80 -9.66
N ASN A 152 -8.48 -1.26 -10.14
CA ASN A 152 -9.14 -0.73 -11.33
C ASN A 152 -10.63 -1.03 -11.22
N HIS A 153 -11.42 -0.04 -10.80
CA HIS A 153 -12.87 -0.16 -10.64
C HIS A 153 -13.55 1.21 -10.71
N LEU A 154 -14.81 1.23 -11.15
CA LEU A 154 -15.66 2.43 -11.08
C LEU A 154 -15.96 2.80 -9.62
N ILE A 155 -16.12 4.10 -9.36
CA ILE A 155 -16.64 4.57 -8.07
C ILE A 155 -18.16 4.46 -8.11
N SER A 156 -18.72 3.33 -7.66
CA SER A 156 -20.17 3.13 -7.65
C SER A 156 -20.85 4.04 -6.61
N PRO A 157 -22.06 4.58 -6.91
CA PRO A 157 -22.89 5.28 -5.92
C PRO A 157 -23.18 4.47 -4.65
N ASP A 158 -23.12 3.14 -4.74
CA ASP A 158 -23.41 2.22 -3.63
C ASP A 158 -22.20 1.96 -2.71
N TYR A 159 -20.99 2.34 -3.11
CA TYR A 159 -19.78 2.05 -2.33
C TYR A 159 -19.64 2.99 -1.14
N GLU A 160 -19.37 2.47 0.05
CA GLU A 160 -19.26 3.29 1.27
C GLU A 160 -17.86 3.15 1.88
N LEU A 161 -17.17 4.29 2.04
CA LEU A 161 -15.92 4.35 2.81
C LEU A 161 -16.24 4.32 4.30
N LYS A 162 -15.79 3.26 4.97
CA LYS A 162 -15.92 3.08 6.43
C LYS A 162 -14.57 3.30 7.12
N PRO A 163 -14.52 3.99 8.26
CA PRO A 163 -13.28 4.18 8.99
C PRO A 163 -12.72 2.81 9.45
N ASN A 164 -11.40 2.64 9.38
CA ASN A 164 -10.75 1.44 9.90
C ASN A 164 -10.51 1.58 11.41
N ILE A 165 -10.78 0.53 12.18
CA ILE A 165 -10.55 0.53 13.64
C ILE A 165 -9.04 0.65 13.89
N GLY A 166 -8.65 1.63 14.71
CA GLY A 166 -7.24 1.86 15.05
C GLY A 166 -6.43 2.62 13.99
N SER A 167 -7.06 3.20 12.97
CA SER A 167 -6.40 4.12 12.04
C SER A 167 -7.29 5.31 11.69
N ASP A 168 -6.75 6.52 11.89
CA ASP A 168 -7.34 7.79 11.47
C ASP A 168 -7.09 8.14 10.00
N ARG A 169 -6.23 7.36 9.33
CA ARG A 169 -5.74 7.60 7.97
C ARG A 169 -6.01 6.44 7.02
N SER A 170 -7.05 5.65 7.30
CA SER A 170 -7.43 4.50 6.48
C SER A 170 -8.94 4.38 6.30
N TRP A 171 -9.34 3.98 5.10
CA TRP A 171 -10.73 3.64 4.76
C TRP A 171 -10.85 2.18 4.33
N VAL A 172 -11.98 1.55 4.65
CA VAL A 172 -12.37 0.20 4.23
C VAL A 172 -13.64 0.29 3.39
N TYR A 173 -13.71 -0.42 2.27
CA TYR A 173 -14.88 -0.44 1.41
C TYR A 173 -14.96 -1.72 0.58
N ASN A 174 -16.16 -2.04 0.11
CA ASN A 174 -16.41 -3.19 -0.76
C ASN A 174 -16.55 -2.73 -2.21
N VAL A 175 -15.88 -3.45 -3.10
CA VAL A 175 -15.94 -3.28 -4.54
C VAL A 175 -16.55 -4.55 -5.12
N THR A 176 -17.46 -4.42 -6.06
CA THR A 176 -18.17 -5.55 -6.68
C THR A 176 -17.51 -6.05 -7.96
N ALA A 177 -16.72 -5.20 -8.62
CA ALA A 177 -16.11 -5.49 -9.93
C ALA A 177 -14.76 -4.76 -10.07
N ASP A 178 -13.73 -5.22 -9.36
CA ASP A 178 -12.35 -4.80 -9.60
C ASP A 178 -11.71 -5.68 -10.69
N VAL A 179 -11.15 -5.06 -11.72
CA VAL A 179 -10.58 -5.74 -12.89
C VAL A 179 -9.05 -5.65 -12.93
N SER A 180 -8.39 -5.41 -11.79
CA SER A 180 -6.93 -5.22 -11.78
C SER A 180 -6.13 -6.51 -11.97
N GLU A 181 -6.75 -7.67 -11.80
CA GLU A 181 -6.14 -9.01 -11.98
C GLU A 181 -6.72 -9.75 -13.21
N GLY A 182 -7.52 -9.08 -14.05
CA GLY A 182 -8.13 -9.65 -15.25
C GLY A 182 -9.66 -9.52 -15.22
N GLU A 183 -10.33 -10.61 -14.88
CA GLU A 183 -11.79 -10.66 -14.78
C GLU A 183 -12.34 -9.81 -13.62
N PRO A 184 -13.61 -9.34 -13.68
CA PRO A 184 -14.22 -8.60 -12.58
C PRO A 184 -14.36 -9.45 -11.31
N GLU A 185 -13.75 -8.99 -10.22
CA GLU A 185 -13.82 -9.65 -8.92
C GLU A 185 -14.37 -8.74 -7.83
N ALA A 186 -15.18 -9.32 -6.93
CA ALA A 186 -15.58 -8.64 -5.71
C ALA A 186 -14.41 -8.63 -4.71
N GLN A 187 -14.12 -7.46 -4.14
CA GLN A 187 -12.99 -7.24 -3.24
C GLN A 187 -13.41 -6.41 -2.04
N THR A 188 -13.00 -6.81 -0.84
CA THR A 188 -13.01 -5.94 0.33
C THR A 188 -11.64 -5.29 0.46
N LEU A 189 -11.58 -3.99 0.23
CA LEU A 189 -10.34 -3.22 0.15
C LEU A 189 -10.18 -2.34 1.38
N ALA A 190 -8.93 -2.16 1.81
CA ALA A 190 -8.53 -1.10 2.73
C ALA A 190 -7.44 -0.25 2.09
N ILE A 191 -7.57 1.07 2.16
CA ILE A 191 -6.60 2.02 1.63
C ILE A 191 -6.10 2.92 2.75
N ARG A 192 -4.78 3.07 2.86
CA ARG A 192 -4.11 3.85 3.90
C ARG A 192 -3.23 4.94 3.30
N PHE A 193 -3.29 6.12 3.91
CA PHE A 193 -2.60 7.33 3.46
C PHE A 193 -1.46 7.72 4.41
N GLY A 194 -0.62 8.66 3.98
CA GLY A 194 0.51 9.13 4.78
C GLY A 194 0.10 9.81 6.09
N ASN A 195 -1.01 10.55 6.06
CA ASN A 195 -1.56 11.32 7.18
C ASN A 195 -3.09 11.38 7.09
N LYS A 196 -3.72 11.97 8.12
CA LYS A 196 -5.19 12.08 8.21
C LYS A 196 -5.76 13.01 7.14
N GLU A 197 -5.07 14.11 6.85
CA GLU A 197 -5.51 15.11 5.89
C GLU A 197 -5.68 14.50 4.49
N ASN A 198 -4.73 13.67 4.05
CA ASN A 198 -4.84 12.95 2.78
C ASN A 198 -5.99 11.93 2.78
N ALA A 199 -6.27 11.29 3.92
CA ALA A 199 -7.39 10.37 4.04
C ALA A 199 -8.73 11.11 3.94
N ASP A 200 -8.84 12.27 4.58
CA ASP A 200 -10.03 13.12 4.52
C ASP A 200 -10.27 13.63 3.08
N LEU A 201 -9.22 14.14 2.41
CA LEU A 201 -9.30 14.58 1.00
C LEU A 201 -9.66 13.43 0.05
N PHE A 202 -9.12 12.24 0.26
CA PHE A 202 -9.51 11.07 -0.53
C PHE A 202 -11.00 10.79 -0.38
N LYS A 203 -11.52 10.87 0.85
CA LYS A 203 -12.95 10.65 1.11
C LYS A 203 -13.82 11.71 0.45
N GLU A 204 -13.43 12.98 0.54
CA GLU A 204 -14.13 14.10 -0.11
C GLU A 204 -14.28 13.85 -1.62
N HIS A 205 -13.16 13.63 -2.32
CA HIS A 205 -13.20 13.34 -3.75
C HIS A 205 -13.92 12.04 -4.09
N PHE A 206 -13.88 11.04 -3.21
CA PHE A 206 -14.58 9.78 -3.44
C PHE A 206 -16.10 10.01 -3.40
N ASP A 207 -16.57 10.75 -2.40
CA ASP A 207 -17.98 11.10 -2.23
C ASP A 207 -18.48 12.03 -3.36
N GLU A 208 -17.63 12.96 -3.85
CA GLU A 208 -17.91 13.76 -5.06
C GLU A 208 -18.05 12.88 -6.31
N ALA A 209 -17.09 11.99 -6.54
CA ALA A 209 -17.10 11.08 -7.68
C ALA A 209 -18.32 10.15 -7.64
N LYS A 210 -18.68 9.59 -6.47
CA LYS A 210 -19.91 8.82 -6.27
C LYS A 210 -21.15 9.58 -6.72
N LYS A 211 -21.31 10.84 -6.28
CA LYS A 211 -22.45 11.69 -6.65
C LYS A 211 -22.50 11.90 -8.17
N SER A 212 -21.37 12.25 -8.78
CA SER A 212 -21.27 12.48 -10.22
C SER A 212 -21.56 11.22 -11.05
N ASN A 213 -21.15 10.05 -10.57
CA ASN A 213 -21.40 8.77 -11.23
C ASN A 213 -22.86 8.33 -11.10
N GLY A 214 -23.54 8.71 -10.03
CA GLY A 214 -24.97 8.43 -9.80
C GLY A 214 -25.91 9.36 -10.55
N SER A 215 -25.51 10.61 -10.79
CA SER A 215 -26.33 11.58 -11.54
C SER A 215 -26.27 11.41 -13.06
N SER A 216 -25.21 10.78 -13.58
CA SER A 216 -24.93 10.66 -15.02
C SER A 216 -25.66 9.52 -15.75
N THR A 217 -26.51 8.74 -15.07
CA THR A 217 -27.37 7.71 -15.69
C THR A 217 -28.69 8.25 -16.25
N ALA A 218 -28.97 9.56 -16.11
CA ALA A 218 -30.24 10.16 -16.53
C ALA A 218 -30.20 10.96 -17.84
N ALA A 219 -29.07 11.03 -18.55
CA ALA A 219 -28.95 11.84 -19.77
C ALA A 219 -28.43 11.02 -20.96
N LYS A 220 -29.28 10.95 -22.00
CA LYS A 220 -29.11 10.40 -23.37
C LYS A 220 -29.78 9.06 -23.63
N SER A 221 -31.11 9.11 -23.74
CA SER A 221 -31.86 8.36 -24.75
C SER A 221 -32.54 9.39 -25.65
N ASP A 222 -31.91 9.71 -26.78
CA ASP A 222 -32.57 10.32 -27.94
C ASP A 222 -32.78 9.23 -28.99
#